data_AF-A0A7Y4SJJ2-F1
#
_entry.id   AF-A0A7Y4SJJ2-F1
#
_cell.length_a   1.000
_cell.length_b   1.000
_cell.length_c   1.000
_cell.angle_alpha   90.00
_cell.angle_beta   90.00
_cell.angle_gamma   90.00
#
_symmetry.space_group_name_H-M   'P 1'
#
loop_
_entity.id
_entity.type
_entity.pdbx_description
1 polymer ?
#
loop_
_entity_poly.entity_id
_entity_poly.type
_entity_poly.pdbx_seq_one_letter_code
_entity_poly.pdbx_strand_id
1 'polypeptide(L)'
;MNRQKVSLLALSGVVVLMTGVAAAQAPTAAPAAGAQPAARPKLVAPVRGTAELGYTKPVVKNATIGGKSFVVTTIQVKNMASGAIAGLKVDEFWYDKAGNPVTGDNYRHRTPLLPGEVITITLETPRVPTMARNQYNFTHANGEIKTTLQPKL
;
A
#
# COMPACT_ATOMS: atom_id res chain seq x y z
N MET A 1 -16.15 13.88 66.51
CA MET A 1 -17.58 13.53 66.37
C MET A 1 -17.67 12.26 65.54
N ASN A 2 -17.52 11.11 66.19
CA ASN A 2 -18.63 10.19 66.53
C ASN A 2 -19.34 9.64 65.30
N ARG A 3 -19.05 8.39 64.92
CA ARG A 3 -20.11 7.36 64.75
C ARG A 3 -19.60 5.99 65.20
N GLN A 4 -20.34 5.48 66.17
CA GLN A 4 -20.15 4.21 66.85
C GLN A 4 -20.64 3.03 66.01
N LYS A 5 -20.13 1.87 66.42
CA LYS A 5 -20.45 0.49 66.07
C LYS A 5 -21.94 0.15 66.19
N VAL A 6 -22.37 -0.96 65.55
CA VAL A 6 -23.01 -2.17 66.15
C VAL A 6 -23.99 -2.84 65.17
N SER A 7 -23.64 -4.09 64.82
CA SER A 7 -24.39 -5.36 64.76
C SER A 7 -25.88 -5.46 64.38
N LEU A 8 -26.12 -6.33 63.38
CA LEU A 8 -26.81 -7.64 63.46
C LEU A 8 -28.34 -7.74 63.68
N LEU A 9 -28.96 -8.51 62.76
CA LEU A 9 -30.18 -9.34 62.83
C LEU A 9 -31.55 -8.66 63.07
N ALA A 10 -32.52 -8.95 62.18
CA ALA A 10 -33.77 -9.64 62.55
C ALA A 10 -34.65 -9.94 61.32
N LEU A 11 -35.18 -11.17 61.26
CA LEU A 11 -36.24 -11.64 60.38
C LEU A 11 -37.56 -10.89 60.63
N SER A 12 -38.41 -10.82 59.59
CA SER A 12 -39.91 -10.84 59.57
C SER A 12 -40.32 -10.09 58.28
N GLY A 13 -40.90 -10.68 57.24
CA GLY A 13 -42.09 -11.54 57.26
C GLY A 13 -43.34 -10.68 57.07
N VAL A 14 -43.59 -10.12 55.88
CA VAL A 14 -44.88 -9.50 55.51
C VAL A 14 -45.16 -9.63 54.01
N VAL A 15 -46.22 -10.41 53.75
CA VAL A 15 -47.29 -10.23 52.76
C VAL A 15 -46.91 -9.97 51.30
N VAL A 16 -47.15 -11.01 50.50
CA VAL A 16 -47.29 -10.99 49.05
C VAL A 16 -48.52 -10.16 48.67
N LEU A 17 -48.30 -9.03 48.00
CA LEU A 17 -49.29 -8.35 47.17
C LEU A 17 -48.80 -8.40 45.72
N MET A 18 -49.45 -9.29 44.96
CA MET A 18 -49.32 -9.44 43.51
C MET A 18 -49.67 -8.11 42.84
N THR A 19 -48.66 -7.47 42.24
CA THR A 19 -48.86 -6.43 41.22
C THR A 19 -48.18 -6.92 39.95
N GLY A 20 -48.99 -7.13 38.92
CA GLY A 20 -48.56 -7.66 37.63
C GLY A 20 -47.60 -6.70 36.95
N VAL A 21 -46.41 -7.20 36.63
CA VAL A 21 -45.51 -6.59 35.67
C VAL A 21 -45.40 -7.58 34.52
N ALA A 22 -45.92 -7.20 33.36
CA ALA A 22 -45.70 -7.91 32.11
C ALA A 22 -44.19 -7.90 31.83
N ALA A 23 -43.54 -9.05 32.03
CA ALA A 23 -42.16 -9.25 31.64
C ALA A 23 -42.10 -9.36 30.11
N ALA A 24 -41.71 -8.28 29.44
CA ALA A 24 -41.26 -8.31 28.06
C ALA A 24 -40.07 -9.28 27.97
N GLN A 25 -40.23 -10.37 27.22
CA GLN A 25 -39.15 -11.30 26.92
C GLN A 25 -38.08 -10.54 26.11
N ALA A 26 -36.89 -10.38 26.69
CA ALA A 26 -35.74 -9.87 25.95
C ALA A 26 -35.40 -10.85 24.81
N PRO A 27 -35.23 -10.39 23.55
CA PRO A 27 -34.78 -11.26 22.49
C PRO A 27 -33.37 -11.76 22.82
N THR A 28 -33.20 -13.09 22.85
CA THR A 28 -31.90 -13.74 22.89
C THR A 28 -31.11 -13.33 21.65
N ALA A 29 -30.12 -12.46 21.84
CA ALA A 29 -29.16 -12.14 20.80
C ALA A 29 -28.43 -13.43 20.40
N ALA A 30 -28.51 -13.77 19.11
CA ALA A 30 -27.78 -14.88 18.51
C ALA A 30 -26.28 -14.75 18.80
N PRO A 31 -25.55 -15.86 18.99
CA PRO A 31 -24.11 -15.79 19.15
C PRO A 31 -23.50 -15.08 17.94
N ALA A 32 -22.73 -14.03 18.23
CA ALA A 32 -22.01 -13.27 17.22
C ALA A 32 -21.20 -14.24 16.36
N ALA A 33 -21.49 -14.25 15.05
CA ALA A 33 -20.71 -14.99 14.07
C ALA A 33 -19.24 -14.62 14.26
N GLY A 34 -18.42 -15.62 14.58
CA GLY A 34 -17.01 -15.44 14.87
C GLY A 34 -16.34 -14.69 13.72
N ALA A 35 -15.65 -13.59 14.05
CA ALA A 35 -14.81 -12.87 13.11
C ALA A 35 -13.82 -13.87 12.50
N GLN A 36 -13.91 -14.07 11.19
CA GLN A 36 -12.99 -14.92 10.44
C GLN A 36 -11.56 -14.43 10.69
N PRO A 37 -10.62 -15.31 11.10
CA PRO A 37 -9.25 -14.89 11.32
C PRO A 37 -8.68 -14.24 10.06
N ALA A 38 -8.14 -13.03 10.19
CA ALA A 38 -7.45 -12.37 9.10
C ALA A 38 -6.39 -13.32 8.52
N ALA A 39 -6.38 -13.48 7.19
CA ALA A 39 -5.42 -14.34 6.51
C ALA A 39 -3.99 -13.95 6.91
N ARG A 40 -3.17 -14.94 7.27
CA ARG A 40 -1.79 -14.71 7.71
C ARG A 40 -0.99 -14.05 6.57
N PRO A 41 -0.15 -13.03 6.85
CA PRO A 41 0.67 -12.38 5.82
C PRO A 41 1.55 -13.41 5.10
N LYS A 42 1.51 -13.42 3.77
CA LYS A 42 2.38 -14.28 2.96
C LYS A 42 3.79 -13.70 2.99
N LEU A 43 4.66 -14.33 3.79
CA LEU A 43 6.09 -13.98 3.81
C LEU A 43 6.72 -14.47 2.52
N VAL A 44 7.02 -13.55 1.61
CA VAL A 44 7.73 -13.85 0.36
C VAL A 44 9.17 -13.37 0.51
N ALA A 45 10.12 -14.28 0.31
CA ALA A 45 11.53 -13.93 0.33
C ALA A 45 11.88 -12.98 -0.84
N PRO A 46 12.70 -11.95 -0.61
CA PRO A 46 13.21 -11.12 -1.69
C PRO A 46 14.09 -11.91 -2.66
N VAL A 47 13.98 -11.62 -3.95
CA VAL A 47 14.87 -12.16 -4.99
C VAL A 47 16.30 -11.70 -4.72
N ARG A 48 17.26 -12.59 -4.94
CA ARG A 48 18.70 -12.30 -4.98
C ARG A 48 19.19 -12.54 -6.41
N GLY A 49 20.07 -11.67 -6.91
CA GLY A 49 20.54 -11.73 -8.29
C GLY A 49 19.54 -11.10 -9.26
N THR A 50 19.42 -11.69 -10.45
CA THR A 50 18.57 -11.15 -11.53
C THR A 50 17.08 -11.37 -11.24
N ALA A 51 16.29 -10.31 -11.23
CA ALA A 51 14.84 -10.35 -11.11
C ALA A 51 14.17 -10.01 -12.45
N GLU A 52 13.10 -10.72 -12.80
CA GLU A 52 12.32 -10.46 -14.02
C GLU A 52 11.23 -9.42 -13.78
N LEU A 53 11.20 -8.38 -14.61
CA LEU A 53 10.23 -7.29 -14.52
C LEU A 53 9.56 -7.05 -15.89
N GLY A 54 8.24 -7.18 -15.93
CA GLY A 54 7.45 -6.73 -17.06
C GLY A 54 7.22 -5.23 -16.97
N TYR A 55 7.30 -4.50 -18.09
CA TYR A 55 6.94 -3.07 -18.12
C TYR A 55 6.15 -2.72 -19.38
N THR A 56 5.24 -1.76 -19.28
CA THR A 56 4.52 -1.22 -20.45
C THR A 56 5.35 -0.17 -21.17
N LYS A 57 5.03 0.10 -22.43
CA LYS A 57 5.58 1.25 -23.15
C LYS A 57 5.32 2.54 -22.33
N PRO A 58 6.36 3.31 -21.97
CA PRO A 58 6.21 4.53 -21.20
C PRO A 58 5.32 5.55 -21.92
N VAL A 59 4.44 6.20 -21.16
CA VAL A 59 3.58 7.28 -21.65
C VAL A 59 4.12 8.59 -21.13
N VAL A 60 4.53 9.48 -22.04
CA VAL A 60 5.14 10.77 -21.72
C VAL A 60 4.17 11.89 -22.04
N LYS A 61 3.86 12.74 -21.07
CA LYS A 61 2.94 13.88 -21.23
C LYS A 61 3.50 15.14 -20.59
N ASN A 62 3.26 16.29 -21.20
CA ASN A 62 3.55 17.57 -20.57
C ASN A 62 2.50 17.85 -19.49
N ALA A 63 2.93 18.36 -18.34
CA ALA A 63 2.04 18.77 -17.25
C ALA A 63 2.55 20.08 -16.61
N THR A 64 1.67 20.73 -15.85
CA THR A 64 2.03 21.87 -15.02
C THR A 64 1.81 21.50 -13.56
N ILE A 65 2.87 21.50 -12.76
CA ILE A 65 2.85 21.12 -11.34
C ILE A 65 3.37 22.31 -10.54
N GLY A 66 2.56 22.83 -9.61
CA GLY A 66 2.93 24.02 -8.83
C GLY A 66 3.28 25.25 -9.67
N GLY A 67 2.62 25.43 -10.83
CA GLY A 67 2.87 26.55 -11.75
C GLY A 67 4.13 26.42 -12.63
N LYS A 68 4.84 25.30 -12.57
CA LYS A 68 6.04 25.03 -13.38
C LYS A 68 5.77 23.93 -14.40
N SER A 69 6.47 23.95 -15.53
CA SER A 69 6.33 22.93 -16.58
C SER A 69 7.14 21.68 -16.27
N PHE A 70 6.49 20.53 -16.37
CA PHE A 70 7.06 19.20 -16.19
C PHE A 70 6.74 18.31 -17.38
N VAL A 71 7.55 17.28 -17.53
CA VAL A 71 7.26 16.10 -18.35
C VAL A 71 6.98 14.97 -17.37
N VAL A 72 5.75 14.47 -17.40
CA VAL A 72 5.30 13.35 -16.58
C VAL A 72 5.40 12.08 -17.41
N THR A 73 6.25 11.16 -16.98
CA THR A 73 6.35 9.82 -17.55
C THR A 73 5.62 8.83 -16.65
N THR A 74 4.69 8.07 -17.23
CA THR A 74 3.99 6.97 -16.55
C THR A 74 4.36 5.63 -17.14
N ILE A 75 4.72 4.67 -16.28
CA ILE A 75 5.11 3.30 -16.65
C ILE A 75 4.39 2.33 -15.72
N GLN A 76 3.66 1.36 -16.26
CA GLN A 76 3.20 0.23 -15.44
C GLN A 76 4.28 -0.83 -15.43
N VAL A 77 4.53 -1.40 -14.26
CA VAL A 77 5.49 -2.51 -14.10
C VAL A 77 4.85 -3.65 -13.33
N LYS A 78 5.25 -4.87 -13.66
CA LYS A 78 4.79 -6.12 -13.03
C LYS A 78 5.98 -6.94 -12.58
N ASN A 79 5.97 -7.40 -11.34
CA ASN A 79 6.93 -8.40 -10.91
C ASN A 79 6.62 -9.74 -11.57
N MET A 80 7.53 -10.21 -12.42
CA MET A 80 7.42 -11.52 -13.10
C MET A 80 8.28 -12.59 -12.43
N ALA A 81 9.11 -12.22 -11.44
CA ALA A 81 9.89 -13.16 -10.67
C ALA A 81 9.02 -13.95 -9.66
N SER A 82 9.56 -15.07 -9.20
CA SER A 82 8.91 -15.93 -8.18
C SER A 82 9.02 -15.37 -6.75
N GLY A 83 9.93 -14.41 -6.51
CA GLY A 83 10.15 -13.75 -5.22
C GLY A 83 9.82 -12.25 -5.24
N ALA A 84 9.87 -11.61 -4.08
CA ALA A 84 9.61 -10.17 -3.97
C ALA A 84 10.80 -9.35 -4.51
N ILE A 85 10.54 -8.26 -5.23
CA ILE A 85 11.59 -7.33 -5.68
C ILE A 85 11.71 -6.22 -4.63
N ALA A 86 12.74 -6.30 -3.79
CA ALA A 86 12.98 -5.31 -2.75
C ALA A 86 13.79 -4.11 -3.28
N GLY A 87 13.36 -2.90 -2.95
CA GLY A 87 14.09 -1.67 -3.31
C GLY A 87 14.09 -1.40 -4.81
N LEU A 88 13.01 -1.71 -5.51
CA LEU A 88 12.83 -1.34 -6.91
C LEU A 88 13.06 0.16 -7.08
N LYS A 89 13.95 0.52 -7.99
CA LYS A 89 14.28 1.89 -8.36
C LYS A 89 14.22 2.04 -9.87
N VAL A 90 13.72 3.19 -10.32
CA VAL A 90 13.73 3.59 -11.72
C VAL A 90 14.38 4.96 -11.82
N ASP A 91 15.40 5.05 -12.67
CA ASP A 91 16.04 6.31 -13.02
C ASP A 91 15.66 6.68 -14.45
N GLU A 92 15.17 7.91 -14.65
CA GLU A 92 14.93 8.51 -15.96
C GLU A 92 16.05 9.48 -16.31
N PHE A 93 16.57 9.38 -17.52
CA PHE A 93 17.58 10.29 -18.06
C PHE A 93 17.09 10.89 -19.36
N TRP A 94 17.09 12.21 -19.44
CA TRP A 94 16.77 12.97 -20.64
C TRP A 94 18.03 13.51 -21.31
N TYR A 95 17.99 13.46 -22.64
CA TYR A 95 19.07 13.92 -23.50
C TYR A 95 18.54 14.91 -24.54
N ASP A 96 19.41 15.82 -24.95
CA ASP A 96 19.16 16.69 -26.09
C ASP A 96 19.35 15.96 -27.43
N LYS A 97 19.18 16.69 -28.54
CA LYS A 97 19.37 16.15 -29.90
C LYS A 97 20.82 15.76 -30.20
N ALA A 98 21.80 16.41 -29.57
CA ALA A 98 23.22 16.10 -29.70
C ALA A 98 23.63 14.90 -28.82
N GLY A 99 22.76 14.48 -27.90
CA GLY A 99 23.00 13.37 -26.97
C GLY A 99 23.61 13.79 -25.63
N ASN A 100 23.66 15.08 -25.31
CA ASN A 100 24.10 15.54 -24.00
C ASN A 100 23.03 15.28 -22.95
N PRO A 101 23.39 14.85 -21.72
CA PRO A 101 22.44 14.73 -20.62
C PRO A 101 21.92 16.11 -20.23
N VAL A 102 20.61 16.19 -19.95
CA VAL A 102 19.93 17.44 -19.69
C VAL A 102 19.37 17.46 -18.28
N THR A 103 18.52 16.48 -17.97
CA THR A 103 17.80 16.37 -16.70
C THR A 103 17.31 14.94 -16.52
N GLY A 104 16.63 14.66 -15.43
CA GLY A 104 16.07 13.36 -15.12
C GLY A 104 15.25 13.40 -13.84
N ASP A 105 14.65 12.26 -13.52
CA ASP A 105 13.97 12.05 -12.25
C ASP A 105 14.23 10.62 -11.78
N ASN A 106 13.99 10.35 -10.51
CA ASN A 106 14.07 9.02 -9.96
C ASN A 106 12.81 8.64 -9.18
N TYR A 107 12.44 7.38 -9.29
CA TYR A 107 11.40 6.78 -8.50
C TYR A 107 11.99 5.64 -7.66
N ARG A 108 11.66 5.61 -6.37
CA ARG A 108 12.00 4.51 -5.47
C ARG A 108 10.72 3.93 -4.89
N HIS A 109 10.46 2.66 -5.19
CA HIS A 109 9.37 1.95 -4.55
C HIS A 109 9.73 1.65 -3.09
N ARG A 110 8.86 2.05 -2.16
CA ARG A 110 9.14 2.01 -0.72
C ARG A 110 9.03 0.60 -0.14
N THR A 111 8.14 -0.21 -0.69
CA THR A 111 7.86 -1.57 -0.25
C THR A 111 8.46 -2.59 -1.22
N PRO A 112 8.67 -3.85 -0.80
CA PRO A 112 8.97 -4.91 -1.75
C PRO A 112 7.79 -5.13 -2.70
N LEU A 113 8.04 -5.19 -4.01
CA LEU A 113 7.04 -5.51 -5.01
C LEU A 113 6.82 -7.02 -5.03
N LEU A 114 5.61 -7.48 -4.68
CA LEU A 114 5.30 -8.89 -4.54
C LEU A 114 5.18 -9.60 -5.91
N PRO A 115 5.38 -10.93 -5.99
CA PRO A 115 5.21 -11.68 -7.23
C PRO A 115 3.83 -11.45 -7.85
N GLY A 116 3.81 -11.09 -9.14
CA GLY A 116 2.59 -10.80 -9.89
C GLY A 116 1.95 -9.44 -9.61
N GLU A 117 2.44 -8.67 -8.63
CA GLU A 117 1.96 -7.33 -8.33
C GLU A 117 2.28 -6.36 -9.47
N VAL A 118 1.32 -5.49 -9.77
CA VAL A 118 1.42 -4.43 -10.78
C VAL A 118 1.37 -3.09 -10.08
N ILE A 119 2.33 -2.21 -10.37
CA ILE A 119 2.32 -0.83 -9.88
C ILE A 119 2.47 0.16 -11.02
N THR A 120 2.00 1.38 -10.80
CA THR A 120 2.21 2.51 -11.69
C THR A 120 3.34 3.37 -11.14
N ILE A 121 4.36 3.57 -11.96
CA ILE A 121 5.49 4.45 -11.70
C ILE A 121 5.21 5.77 -12.41
N THR A 122 5.34 6.87 -11.67
CA THR A 122 5.23 8.23 -12.18
C THR A 122 6.55 8.94 -11.91
N LEU A 123 7.12 9.52 -12.95
CA LEU A 123 8.33 10.33 -12.91
C LEU A 123 7.97 11.74 -13.37
N GLU A 124 8.38 12.74 -12.60
CA GLU A 124 8.04 14.15 -12.80
C GLU A 124 9.30 14.95 -13.09
N THR A 125 9.76 14.88 -14.34
CA THR A 125 10.99 15.56 -14.75
C THR A 125 10.72 17.03 -15.11
N PRO A 126 11.44 18.01 -14.55
CA PRO A 126 11.32 19.41 -14.96
C PRO A 126 11.54 19.57 -16.47
N ARG A 127 10.60 20.25 -17.14
CA ARG A 127 10.68 20.41 -18.60
C ARG A 127 11.66 21.51 -18.96
N VAL A 128 12.60 21.21 -19.84
CA VAL A 128 13.47 22.21 -20.48
C VAL A 128 13.40 22.11 -22.01
N PRO A 129 13.61 23.22 -22.75
CA PRO A 129 13.36 23.25 -24.21
C PRO A 129 14.23 22.32 -25.06
N THR A 130 15.41 21.94 -24.55
CA THR A 130 16.38 21.12 -25.29
C THR A 130 16.12 19.62 -25.21
N MET A 131 15.20 19.16 -24.34
CA MET A 131 14.85 17.74 -24.17
C MET A 131 14.34 17.14 -25.48
N ALA A 132 14.91 15.99 -25.89
CA ALA A 132 14.57 15.33 -27.14
C ALA A 132 14.25 13.84 -26.98
N ARG A 133 15.08 13.10 -26.23
CA ARG A 133 14.94 11.66 -26.03
C ARG A 133 15.20 11.30 -24.57
N ASN A 134 14.62 10.21 -24.11
CA ASN A 134 14.84 9.71 -22.76
C ASN A 134 15.21 8.22 -22.75
N GLN A 135 15.79 7.81 -21.62
CA GLN A 135 16.12 6.44 -21.29
C GLN A 135 15.73 6.15 -19.85
N TYR A 136 15.52 4.87 -19.55
CA TYR A 136 15.12 4.40 -18.23
C TYR A 136 16.02 3.27 -17.80
N ASN A 137 16.40 3.27 -16.53
CA ASN A 137 17.13 2.17 -15.94
C ASN A 137 16.37 1.61 -14.73
N PHE A 138 16.14 0.31 -14.72
CA PHE A 138 15.47 -0.40 -13.63
C PHE A 138 16.52 -1.14 -12.80
N THR A 139 16.51 -0.93 -11.48
CA THR A 139 17.43 -1.60 -10.54
C THR A 139 16.68 -2.05 -9.28
N HIS A 140 17.28 -2.98 -8.52
CA HIS A 140 16.77 -3.36 -7.19
C HIS A 140 17.92 -3.56 -6.20
N ALA A 141 17.58 -3.73 -4.92
CA ALA A 141 18.57 -3.74 -3.85
C ALA A 141 19.50 -4.96 -3.87
N ASN A 142 19.08 -6.08 -4.47
CA ASN A 142 19.74 -7.37 -4.32
C ASN A 142 20.32 -7.91 -5.64
N GLY A 143 20.46 -7.07 -6.67
CA GLY A 143 21.02 -7.46 -7.97
C GLY A 143 20.46 -6.67 -9.14
N GLU A 144 20.36 -7.34 -10.28
CA GLU A 144 19.97 -6.73 -11.55
C GLU A 144 18.50 -6.98 -11.89
N ILE A 145 17.93 -6.15 -12.77
CA ILE A 145 16.60 -6.36 -13.35
C ILE A 145 16.74 -6.73 -14.82
N LYS A 146 16.12 -7.85 -15.19
CA LYS A 146 15.88 -8.21 -16.59
C LYS A 146 14.49 -7.75 -16.98
N THR A 147 14.41 -6.76 -17.86
CA THR A 147 13.13 -6.17 -18.27
C THR A 147 12.55 -6.87 -19.50
N THR A 148 11.23 -6.98 -19.55
CA THR A 148 10.49 -7.46 -20.73
C THR A 148 9.37 -6.47 -21.04
N LEU A 149 9.32 -5.97 -22.28
CA LEU A 149 8.23 -5.10 -22.72
C LEU A 149 6.94 -5.90 -22.84
N GLN A 150 5.88 -5.42 -22.19
CA GLN A 150 4.55 -6.01 -22.22
C GLN A 150 3.58 -5.06 -22.94
N PRO A 151 2.69 -5.56 -23.81
CA PRO A 151 1.73 -4.73 -24.51
C PRO A 151 0.68 -4.11 -23.56
N LYS A 152 0.38 -4.80 -22.45
CA LYS A 152 -0.53 -4.37 -21.38
C LYS A 152 -0.19 -5.11 -20.08
N LEU A 153 -0.56 -4.55 -18.94
CA LEU A 153 -0.41 -5.13 -17.60
C LEU A 153 -1.70 -5.00 -16.78
#